data_AF-A0A7W0MW87-F1
#
_entry.id   AF-A0A7W0MW87-F1
#
_cell.length_a   1.000
_cell.length_b   1.000
_cell.length_c   1.000
_cell.angle_alpha   90.00
_cell.angle_beta   90.00
_cell.angle_gamma   90.00
#
_symmetry.space_group_name_H-M   'P 1'
#
loop_
_entity.id
_entity.type
_entity.pdbx_description
1 polymer ?
#
loop_
_entity_poly.entity_id
_entity_poly.type
_entity_poly.pdbx_seq_one_letter_code
_entity_poly.pdbx_strand_id
1 'polypeptide(L)'
;MRRLICALALLAGLVGASPATAYDEADLRAKLAREMRLAGSATGAYVRDIDSGEDLYSLRENRVRVPASVEKLYTTSAALLRLGPAATLDTVAAATGTVDGDGVLRGDLYLLGRGDPFFGARAATRLARAVRDAGIRRIAGSVIGDEAYFDRRRSGRFGGYDGDLGGVL
;
A
#
# COMPACT_ATOMS: atom_id res chain seq x y z
N MET A 1 13.69 -16.71 -57.40
CA MET A 1 14.32 -17.53 -56.34
C MET A 1 14.65 -16.75 -55.04
N ARG A 2 13.89 -15.69 -54.65
CA ARG A 2 14.15 -14.91 -53.41
C ARG A 2 12.89 -14.62 -52.58
N ARG A 3 11.83 -15.42 -52.75
CA ARG A 3 10.56 -15.26 -52.00
C ARG A 3 10.12 -16.52 -51.23
N LEU A 4 10.89 -17.61 -51.29
CA LEU A 4 10.55 -18.88 -50.64
C LEU A 4 11.33 -19.15 -49.34
N ILE A 5 12.25 -18.26 -48.92
CA ILE A 5 13.08 -18.48 -47.73
C ILE A 5 12.46 -17.86 -46.46
N CYS A 6 11.58 -16.86 -46.59
CA CYS A 6 10.96 -16.23 -45.41
C CYS A 6 9.76 -17.01 -44.82
N ALA A 7 9.16 -17.95 -45.56
CA ALA A 7 8.03 -18.72 -45.05
C ALA A 7 8.43 -19.87 -44.13
N LEU A 8 9.68 -20.36 -44.20
CA LEU A 8 10.17 -21.42 -43.31
C LEU A 8 10.73 -20.87 -41.98
N ALA A 9 11.08 -19.59 -41.93
CA ALA A 9 11.59 -18.96 -40.71
C ALA A 9 10.49 -18.58 -39.70
N LEU A 10 9.21 -18.54 -40.13
CA LEU A 10 8.08 -18.27 -39.22
C LEU A 10 7.51 -19.51 -38.54
N LEU A 11 7.89 -20.72 -38.93
CA LEU A 11 7.46 -21.96 -38.26
C LEU A 11 8.45 -22.46 -37.19
N ALA A 12 9.66 -21.91 -37.13
CA ALA A 12 10.69 -22.32 -36.17
C ALA A 12 10.63 -21.55 -34.83
N GLY A 13 9.70 -20.60 -34.69
CA GLY A 13 9.48 -19.83 -33.46
C GLY A 13 8.57 -20.50 -32.42
N LEU A 14 7.96 -21.65 -32.74
CA LEU A 14 7.14 -22.45 -31.80
C LEU A 14 7.94 -23.52 -31.05
N VAL A 15 9.27 -23.38 -30.97
CA VAL A 15 10.10 -24.26 -30.14
C VAL A 15 9.93 -23.85 -28.68
N GLY A 16 8.96 -24.52 -28.05
CA GLY A 16 8.89 -24.81 -26.62
C GLY A 16 9.38 -23.73 -25.68
N ALA A 17 8.44 -22.93 -25.16
CA ALA A 17 8.56 -22.63 -23.75
C ALA A 17 8.60 -24.00 -23.04
N SER A 18 9.76 -24.40 -22.52
CA SER A 18 9.81 -25.54 -21.60
C SER A 18 8.69 -25.33 -20.58
N PRO A 19 7.86 -26.35 -20.28
CA PRO A 19 7.00 -26.22 -19.12
C PRO A 19 7.93 -25.81 -17.99
N ALA A 20 7.59 -24.71 -17.29
CA ALA A 20 8.26 -24.38 -16.05
C ALA A 20 8.33 -25.70 -15.28
N THR A 21 9.54 -26.18 -14.97
CA THR A 21 9.70 -27.47 -14.32
C THR A 21 8.85 -27.42 -13.07
N ALA A 22 7.77 -28.21 -13.05
CA ALA A 22 6.98 -28.43 -11.87
C ALA A 22 7.96 -28.75 -10.75
N TYR A 23 7.81 -28.08 -9.61
CA TYR A 23 8.55 -28.42 -8.41
C TYR A 23 8.39 -29.93 -8.15
N ASP A 24 9.45 -30.61 -7.72
CA ASP A 24 9.28 -31.96 -7.19
C ASP A 24 8.55 -31.83 -5.85
N GLU A 25 7.26 -32.19 -5.85
CA GLU A 25 6.39 -32.08 -4.69
C GLU A 25 6.93 -32.91 -3.51
N ALA A 26 7.51 -34.08 -3.77
CA ALA A 26 8.08 -34.92 -2.71
C ALA A 26 9.29 -34.24 -2.06
N ASP A 27 10.17 -33.64 -2.86
CA ASP A 27 11.31 -32.86 -2.38
C ASP A 27 10.87 -31.59 -1.64
N LEU A 28 9.86 -30.86 -2.16
CA LEU A 28 9.25 -29.70 -1.50
C LEU A 28 8.72 -30.07 -0.12
N ARG A 29 7.89 -31.11 -0.04
CA ARG A 29 7.32 -31.62 1.22
C ARG A 29 8.42 -32.02 2.19
N ALA A 30 9.44 -32.74 1.74
CA ALA A 30 10.55 -33.19 2.58
C ALA A 30 11.36 -32.01 3.15
N LYS A 31 11.65 -31.00 2.33
CA LYS A 31 12.33 -29.77 2.75
C LYS A 31 11.51 -29.00 3.77
N LEU A 32 10.25 -28.71 3.48
CA LEU A 32 9.36 -27.99 4.41
C LEU A 32 9.17 -28.75 5.73
N ALA A 33 9.00 -30.08 5.68
CA ALA A 33 8.90 -30.89 6.89
C ALA A 33 10.15 -30.82 7.77
N ARG A 34 11.34 -30.78 7.16
CA ARG A 34 12.60 -30.60 7.88
C ARG A 34 12.68 -29.20 8.50
N GLU A 35 12.45 -28.14 7.72
CA GLU A 35 12.52 -26.77 8.22
C GLU A 35 11.52 -26.49 9.34
N MET A 36 10.29 -26.99 9.21
CA MET A 36 9.27 -26.83 10.25
C MET A 36 9.60 -27.58 11.55
N ARG A 37 10.32 -28.71 11.45
CA ARG A 37 10.81 -29.43 12.63
C ARG A 37 11.88 -28.63 13.36
N LEU A 38 12.81 -28.03 12.62
CA LEU A 38 13.85 -27.16 13.17
C LEU A 38 13.26 -25.88 13.79
N ALA A 39 12.23 -25.31 13.17
CA ALA A 39 11.54 -24.11 13.65
C ALA A 39 10.63 -24.35 14.87
N GLY A 40 10.39 -25.61 15.25
CA GLY A 40 9.70 -25.98 16.49
C GLY A 40 8.17 -26.09 16.43
N SER A 41 7.58 -26.39 17.59
CA SER A 41 6.15 -26.75 17.71
C SER A 41 5.17 -25.56 17.54
N ALA A 42 5.68 -24.34 17.66
CA ALA A 42 4.92 -23.11 17.49
C ALA A 42 4.76 -22.70 16.02
N THR A 43 5.57 -23.24 15.10
CA THR A 43 5.57 -22.89 13.67
C THR A 43 4.58 -23.74 12.88
N GLY A 44 4.09 -23.23 11.76
CA GLY A 44 3.30 -23.97 10.77
C GLY A 44 3.58 -23.43 9.38
N ALA A 45 3.20 -24.21 8.36
CA ALA A 45 3.29 -23.79 6.98
C ALA A 45 2.13 -24.39 6.18
N TYR A 46 1.70 -23.65 5.18
CA TYR A 46 0.64 -24.03 4.27
C TYR A 46 1.04 -23.57 2.87
N VAL A 47 1.00 -24.49 1.92
CA VAL A 47 1.37 -24.24 0.52
C VAL A 47 0.28 -24.85 -0.35
N ARG A 48 -0.29 -24.03 -1.22
CA ARG A 48 -1.31 -24.40 -2.18
C ARG A 48 -0.87 -23.96 -3.58
N ASP A 49 -1.04 -24.85 -4.54
CA ASP A 49 -0.99 -24.50 -5.95
C ASP A 49 -2.24 -23.68 -6.31
N ILE A 50 -2.04 -22.48 -6.87
CA ILE A 50 -3.14 -21.55 -7.13
C ILE A 50 -3.93 -21.90 -8.40
N ASP A 51 -3.33 -22.67 -9.32
CA ASP A 51 -3.94 -23.03 -10.60
C ASP A 51 -4.78 -24.30 -10.46
N SER A 52 -4.24 -25.33 -9.79
CA SER A 52 -4.92 -26.61 -9.53
C SER A 52 -5.76 -26.60 -8.26
N GLY A 53 -5.45 -25.73 -7.29
CA GLY A 53 -6.07 -25.71 -5.96
C GLY A 53 -5.54 -26.78 -5.01
N GLU A 54 -4.50 -27.53 -5.41
CA GLU A 54 -3.93 -28.63 -4.62
C GLU A 54 -3.11 -28.13 -3.43
N ASP A 55 -3.31 -28.77 -2.27
CA ASP A 55 -2.53 -28.51 -1.06
C ASP A 55 -1.21 -29.31 -1.10
N LEU A 56 -0.15 -28.62 -1.54
CA LEU A 56 1.20 -29.17 -1.67
C LEU A 56 1.88 -29.39 -0.30
N TYR A 57 1.46 -28.67 0.73
CA TYR A 57 1.96 -28.87 2.10
C TYR A 57 0.99 -28.26 3.12
N SER A 58 0.71 -28.97 4.20
CA SER A 58 -0.11 -28.46 5.30
C SER A 58 0.44 -28.95 6.64
N LEU A 59 0.81 -28.02 7.51
CA LEU A 59 1.22 -28.29 8.87
C LEU A 59 0.73 -27.20 9.81
N ARG A 60 -0.23 -27.53 10.67
CA ARG A 60 -0.78 -26.63 11.71
C ARG A 60 -1.32 -25.32 11.11
N GLU A 61 -1.84 -25.41 9.90
CA GLU A 61 -2.40 -24.31 9.11
C GLU A 61 -3.56 -23.60 9.81
N ASN A 62 -4.34 -24.33 10.60
CA ASN A 62 -5.49 -23.81 11.35
C ASN A 62 -5.14 -23.26 12.75
N ARG A 63 -3.85 -23.18 13.12
CA ARG A 63 -3.44 -22.61 14.41
C ARG A 63 -3.34 -21.08 14.33
N VAL A 64 -4.05 -20.39 15.22
CA VAL A 64 -4.03 -18.93 15.34
C VAL A 64 -2.64 -18.43 15.72
N ARG A 65 -2.22 -17.32 15.09
CA ARG A 65 -0.91 -16.67 15.27
C ARG A 65 -1.03 -15.16 15.18
N VAL A 66 -0.07 -14.45 15.77
CA VAL A 66 0.12 -13.03 15.52
C VAL A 66 0.79 -12.89 14.16
N PRO A 67 0.14 -12.26 13.16
CA PRO A 67 0.66 -12.21 11.79
C PRO A 67 1.81 -11.21 11.62
N ALA A 68 2.04 -10.33 12.60
CA ALA A 68 2.95 -9.20 12.49
C ALA A 68 2.67 -8.42 11.19
N SER A 69 3.70 -8.11 10.40
CA SER A 69 3.50 -7.37 9.14
C SER A 69 2.74 -8.13 8.04
N VAL A 70 2.48 -9.44 8.18
CA VAL A 70 1.57 -10.16 7.27
C VAL A 70 0.14 -9.59 7.36
N GLU A 71 -0.21 -8.94 8.47
CA GLU A 71 -1.49 -8.21 8.63
C GLU A 71 -1.75 -7.21 7.50
N LYS A 72 -0.69 -6.65 6.90
CA LYS A 72 -0.79 -5.69 5.80
C LYS A 72 -1.53 -6.28 4.58
N LEU A 73 -1.48 -7.59 4.36
CA LEU A 73 -2.25 -8.24 3.28
C LEU A 73 -3.75 -8.01 3.46
N TYR A 74 -4.27 -8.15 4.67
CA TYR A 74 -5.68 -7.94 4.96
C TYR A 74 -6.06 -6.46 4.83
N THR A 75 -5.29 -5.57 5.44
CA THR A 75 -5.56 -4.12 5.40
C THR A 75 -5.50 -3.57 3.97
N THR A 76 -4.48 -3.95 3.19
CA THR A 76 -4.35 -3.51 1.79
C THR A 76 -5.46 -4.09 0.92
N SER A 77 -5.84 -5.36 1.12
CA SER A 77 -6.96 -5.96 0.38
C SER A 77 -8.28 -5.25 0.68
N ALA A 78 -8.55 -4.95 1.95
CA ALA A 78 -9.74 -4.21 2.35
C ALA A 78 -9.77 -2.79 1.77
N ALA A 79 -8.63 -2.10 1.78
CA ALA A 79 -8.51 -0.77 1.17
C ALA A 79 -8.76 -0.82 -0.34
N LEU A 80 -8.16 -1.78 -1.06
CA LEU A 80 -8.36 -1.95 -2.50
C LEU A 80 -9.80 -2.28 -2.86
N LEU A 81 -10.44 -3.20 -2.12
CA LEU A 81 -11.83 -3.59 -2.36
C LEU A 81 -12.82 -2.45 -2.08
N ARG A 82 -12.53 -1.60 -1.09
CA ARG A 82 -13.43 -0.53 -0.67
C ARG A 82 -13.24 0.78 -1.42
N LEU A 83 -12.00 1.16 -1.71
CA LEU A 83 -11.65 2.43 -2.34
C LEU A 83 -11.43 2.28 -3.85
N GLY A 84 -11.03 1.09 -4.30
CA GLY A 84 -10.58 0.83 -5.66
C GLY A 84 -9.09 1.17 -5.85
N PRO A 85 -8.45 0.60 -6.90
CA PRO A 85 -7.01 0.76 -7.14
C PRO A 85 -6.60 2.17 -7.60
N ALA A 86 -7.56 2.99 -8.04
CA ALA A 86 -7.31 4.35 -8.51
C ALA A 86 -7.63 5.44 -7.45
N ALA A 87 -7.97 5.04 -6.23
CA ALA A 87 -8.32 5.99 -5.18
C ALA A 87 -7.14 6.88 -4.80
N THR A 88 -7.42 8.16 -4.57
CA THR A 88 -6.50 9.14 -3.99
C THR A 88 -6.97 9.53 -2.60
N LEU A 89 -6.00 9.84 -1.73
CA LEU A 89 -6.24 10.48 -0.45
C LEU A 89 -5.59 11.85 -0.56
N ASP A 90 -6.38 12.90 -0.40
CA ASP A 90 -5.96 14.27 -0.71
C ASP A 90 -5.97 15.15 0.53
N THR A 91 -5.02 16.09 0.56
CA THR A 91 -5.04 17.23 1.47
C THR A 91 -5.45 18.48 0.69
N VAL A 92 -6.51 19.15 1.13
CA VAL A 92 -7.14 20.26 0.39
C VAL A 92 -6.99 21.56 1.17
N ALA A 93 -6.80 22.68 0.47
CA ALA A 93 -6.84 24.01 1.08
C ALA A 93 -8.25 24.60 0.97
N ALA A 94 -8.81 25.07 2.07
CA ALA A 94 -10.10 25.73 2.14
C ALA A 94 -9.95 27.07 2.88
N ALA A 95 -10.68 28.10 2.46
CA ALA A 95 -10.56 29.44 3.04
C ALA A 95 -11.87 29.85 3.70
N THR A 96 -11.77 30.61 4.80
CA THR A 96 -12.89 31.37 5.35
C THR A 96 -12.80 32.82 4.86
N GLY A 97 -13.96 33.46 4.64
CA GLY A 97 -14.00 34.84 4.14
C GLY A 97 -13.72 34.94 2.63
N THR A 98 -13.25 36.11 2.22
CA THR A 98 -13.10 36.48 0.80
C THR A 98 -11.72 36.99 0.48
N VAL A 99 -11.29 36.79 -0.76
CA VAL A 99 -10.05 37.38 -1.30
C VAL A 99 -10.39 38.76 -1.89
N ASP A 100 -9.70 39.80 -1.44
CA ASP A 100 -9.88 41.16 -1.97
C ASP A 100 -9.08 41.39 -3.27
N GLY A 101 -9.26 42.57 -3.88
CA GLY A 101 -8.61 42.92 -5.16
C GLY A 101 -7.09 42.95 -5.13
N ASP A 102 -6.47 43.06 -3.93
CA ASP A 102 -5.03 43.01 -3.74
C ASP A 102 -4.51 41.57 -3.53
N GLY A 103 -5.40 40.59 -3.52
CA GLY A 103 -5.10 39.19 -3.25
C GLY A 103 -4.93 38.87 -1.76
N VAL A 104 -5.49 39.70 -0.86
CA VAL A 104 -5.48 39.41 0.58
C VAL A 104 -6.72 38.61 0.95
N LEU A 105 -6.52 37.39 1.46
CA LEU A 105 -7.59 36.62 2.09
C LEU A 105 -7.96 37.26 3.44
N ARG A 106 -9.17 37.80 3.53
CA ARG A 106 -9.77 38.35 4.77
C ARG A 106 -10.41 37.23 5.59
N GLY A 107 -9.58 36.32 6.08
CA GLY A 107 -9.98 35.17 6.89
C GLY A 107 -8.83 34.17 7.05
N ASP A 108 -9.17 32.95 7.46
CA ASP A 108 -8.23 31.87 7.73
C ASP A 108 -8.14 30.91 6.53
N LEU A 109 -6.99 30.25 6.41
CA LEU A 109 -6.77 29.16 5.45
C LEU A 109 -6.62 27.83 6.21
N TYR A 110 -7.50 26.88 5.93
CA TYR A 110 -7.50 25.54 6.48
C TYR A 110 -6.83 24.57 5.51
N LEU A 111 -5.95 23.71 6.01
CA LEU A 111 -5.40 22.54 5.33
C LEU A 111 -6.15 21.31 5.83
N LEU A 112 -7.14 20.86 5.07
CA LEU A 112 -8.02 19.74 5.42
C LEU A 112 -7.32 18.42 5.08
N GLY A 113 -6.78 17.74 6.09
CA GLY A 113 -6.11 16.45 5.93
C GLY A 113 -7.10 15.28 5.95
N ARG A 114 -7.06 14.43 4.92
CA ARG A 114 -7.95 13.25 4.80
C ARG A 114 -7.20 11.91 4.78
N GLY A 115 -5.96 11.92 5.29
CA GLY A 115 -5.15 10.71 5.47
C GLY A 115 -4.19 10.39 4.34
N ASP A 116 -3.78 11.37 3.53
CA ASP A 116 -2.69 11.20 2.56
C ASP A 116 -1.37 10.84 3.28
N PRO A 117 -0.89 9.59 3.19
CA PRO A 117 0.35 9.19 3.86
C PRO A 117 1.60 9.73 3.14
N PHE A 118 1.44 10.33 1.96
CA PHE A 118 2.51 10.92 1.15
C PHE A 118 2.55 12.45 1.23
N PHE A 119 1.76 13.07 2.12
CA PHE A 119 1.78 14.52 2.32
C PHE A 119 3.08 14.97 3.01
N GLY A 120 4.10 15.24 2.21
CA GLY A 120 5.38 15.82 2.64
C GLY A 120 5.66 17.19 2.03
N ALA A 121 6.90 17.67 2.16
CA ALA A 121 7.33 18.99 1.69
C ALA A 121 6.99 19.28 0.21
N ARG A 122 7.07 18.27 -0.66
CA ARG A 122 6.71 18.39 -2.08
C ARG A 122 5.20 18.60 -2.27
N ALA A 123 4.37 17.86 -1.55
CA ALA A 123 2.92 18.01 -1.60
C ALA A 123 2.49 19.37 -1.03
N ALA A 124 3.05 19.78 0.11
CA ALA A 124 2.84 21.10 0.70
C ALA A 124 3.23 22.23 -0.26
N THR A 125 4.36 22.09 -0.97
CA THR A 125 4.78 23.08 -1.98
C THR A 125 3.79 23.17 -3.14
N ARG A 126 3.27 22.04 -3.63
CA ARG A 126 2.23 22.04 -4.67
C ARG A 126 0.94 22.70 -4.18
N LEU A 127 0.53 22.42 -2.95
CA LEU A 127 -0.66 23.01 -2.35
C LEU A 127 -0.51 24.53 -2.20
N ALA A 128 0.66 25.01 -1.74
CA ALA A 128 0.96 26.43 -1.63
C ALA A 128 0.95 27.13 -3.01
N ARG A 129 1.43 26.46 -4.07
CA ARG A 129 1.29 26.97 -5.44
C ARG A 129 -0.17 27.07 -5.86
N ALA A 130 -0.97 26.03 -5.64
CA ALA A 130 -2.40 26.06 -5.94
C ALA A 130 -3.13 27.21 -5.22
N VAL A 131 -2.79 27.49 -3.96
CA VAL A 131 -3.32 28.63 -3.19
C VAL A 131 -2.94 29.97 -3.84
N ARG A 132 -1.69 30.11 -4.29
CA ARG A 132 -1.23 31.32 -5.00
C ARG A 132 -1.89 31.48 -6.36
N ASP A 133 -2.04 30.39 -7.10
CA ASP A 133 -2.66 30.36 -8.43
C ASP A 133 -4.17 30.67 -8.34
N ALA A 134 -4.79 30.41 -7.18
CA ALA A 134 -6.15 30.85 -6.84
C ALA A 134 -6.24 32.35 -6.48
N GLY A 135 -5.15 33.12 -6.59
CA GLY A 135 -5.13 34.57 -6.40
C GLY A 135 -4.78 35.03 -4.99
N ILE A 136 -4.58 34.12 -4.03
CA ILE A 136 -4.20 34.47 -2.66
C ILE A 136 -2.71 34.79 -2.59
N ARG A 137 -2.39 36.04 -2.29
CA ARG A 137 -1.01 36.56 -2.12
C ARG A 137 -0.65 36.76 -0.66
N ARG A 138 -1.63 37.06 0.18
CA ARG A 138 -1.47 37.26 1.63
C ARG A 138 -2.67 36.70 2.36
N ILE A 139 -2.45 36.13 3.54
CA ILE A 139 -3.50 35.64 4.43
C ILE A 139 -3.51 36.59 5.63
N ALA A 140 -4.66 37.22 5.92
CA ALA A 140 -4.80 38.14 7.04
C ALA A 140 -5.06 37.41 8.36
N GLY A 141 -5.70 36.24 8.30
CA GLY A 141 -5.90 35.35 9.43
C GLY A 141 -4.78 34.31 9.58
N SER A 142 -5.15 33.13 10.08
CA SER A 142 -4.25 32.03 10.39
C SER A 142 -4.21 30.97 9.27
N VAL A 143 -3.13 30.18 9.24
CA VAL A 143 -3.06 28.93 8.47
C VAL A 143 -3.17 27.76 9.44
N ILE A 144 -4.21 26.94 9.28
CA ILE A 144 -4.63 25.95 10.26
C ILE A 144 -4.59 24.56 9.63
N GLY A 145 -3.90 23.61 10.27
CA GLY A 145 -4.02 22.19 9.93
C GLY A 145 -5.27 21.59 10.55
N ASP A 146 -6.19 21.09 9.73
CA ASP A 146 -7.40 20.41 10.19
C ASP A 146 -7.27 18.91 9.97
N GLU A 147 -7.29 18.18 11.08
CA GLU A 147 -7.18 16.72 11.15
C GLU A 147 -8.48 16.05 11.59
N ALA A 148 -9.59 16.78 11.68
CA ALA A 148 -10.86 16.30 12.22
C ALA A 148 -11.52 15.19 11.39
N TYR A 149 -10.95 14.86 10.22
CA TYR A 149 -11.39 13.72 9.42
C TYR A 149 -11.23 12.38 10.17
N PHE A 150 -10.22 12.26 11.03
CA PHE A 150 -10.05 11.11 11.92
C PHE A 150 -10.30 11.49 13.38
N ASP A 151 -10.44 10.48 14.23
CA ASP A 151 -10.48 10.71 15.67
C ASP A 151 -9.12 11.21 16.20
N ARG A 152 -9.08 11.59 17.48
CA ARG A 152 -7.86 12.11 18.12
C ARG A 152 -6.94 11.02 18.65
N ARG A 153 -7.16 9.74 18.32
CA ARG A 153 -6.29 8.65 18.78
C ARG A 153 -5.07 8.56 17.88
N ARG A 154 -3.89 8.70 18.48
CA ARG A 154 -2.61 8.73 17.75
C ARG A 154 -1.96 7.36 17.59
N SER A 155 -2.47 6.36 18.30
CA SER A 155 -1.90 5.02 18.35
C SER A 155 -2.98 3.96 18.23
N GLY A 156 -2.58 2.76 17.81
CA GLY A 156 -3.46 1.60 17.75
C GLY A 156 -3.84 1.09 19.14
N ARG A 157 -4.71 0.07 19.19
CA ARG A 157 -5.25 -0.53 20.43
C ARG A 157 -4.19 -1.07 21.42
N PHE A 158 -2.94 -1.26 20.97
CA PHE A 158 -1.82 -1.68 21.81
C PHE A 158 -0.96 -0.50 22.32
N GLY A 159 -1.34 0.74 22.01
CA GLY A 159 -0.57 1.95 22.30
C GLY A 159 -0.79 2.48 23.72
N GLY A 160 0.14 2.14 24.60
CA GLY A 160 0.43 2.90 25.82
C GLY A 160 1.93 3.17 26.02
N TYR A 161 2.80 2.54 25.22
CA TYR A 161 4.23 2.78 25.20
C TYR A 161 4.78 2.26 23.88
N ASP A 162 5.48 3.09 23.11
CA ASP A 162 6.22 2.67 21.94
C ASP A 162 7.71 2.75 22.26
N GLY A 163 8.36 1.59 22.41
CA GLY A 163 9.79 1.49 22.68
C GLY A 163 10.67 1.93 21.51
N ASP A 164 10.15 1.90 20.28
CA ASP A 164 10.87 2.35 19.08
C ASP A 164 10.85 3.88 18.94
N LEU A 165 9.82 4.53 19.50
CA LEU A 165 9.70 5.99 19.55
C LEU A 165 10.14 6.59 20.90
N GLY A 166 10.54 5.75 21.86
CA GLY A 166 11.11 6.17 23.14
C GLY A 166 10.12 6.85 24.10
N GLY A 167 8.81 6.56 24.02
CA GLY A 167 7.83 7.24 24.87
C GLY A 167 6.43 6.64 24.92
N VAL A 168 5.62 7.18 25.84
CA VAL A 168 4.17 7.00 25.89
C VAL A 168 3.56 7.84 24.77
N LEU A 169 2.73 7.22 23.92
CA LEU A 169 1.92 7.92 22.91
C LEU A 169 0.61 8.42 23.51
#